data_AF-A0A379W8Z3-F1
#
_entry.id   AF-A0A379W8Z3-F1
#
_cell.length_a   1.000
_cell.length_b   1.000
_cell.length_c   1.000
_cell.angle_alpha   90.00
_cell.angle_beta   90.00
_cell.angle_gamma   90.00
#
_symmetry.space_group_name_H-M   'P 1'
#
loop_
_entity.id
_entity.type
_entity.pdbx_description
1 polymer ?
#
loop_
_entity_poly.entity_id
_entity_poly.type
_entity_poly.pdbx_seq_one_letter_code
_entity_poly.pdbx_strand_id
1 'polypeptide(L)'
;MRLSPDSKATEVLVVDTRNGNILAKIAAPASLAVLYNPTRNEAYVTHRQAGQVSVIDAKTYNVVKTFDTPTYPNSLALSADGKTLYVSVKQKSTREQEATQPDDVIRIIL
;
A
#
# COMPACT_ATOMS: atom_id res chain seq x y z
N MET A 1 10.82 -9.34 17.77
CA MET A 1 9.71 -9.96 17.02
C MET A 1 10.04 -9.89 15.54
N ARG A 2 10.48 -11.00 14.95
CA ARG A 2 10.94 -11.06 13.55
C ARG A 2 9.74 -11.47 12.70
N LEU A 3 9.13 -10.53 11.99
CA LEU A 3 8.08 -10.84 11.02
C LEU A 3 8.76 -11.42 9.78
N SER A 4 8.52 -12.70 9.51
CA SER A 4 8.90 -13.38 8.27
C SER A 4 8.25 -12.70 7.05
N PRO A 5 8.96 -12.49 5.93
CA PRO A 5 8.49 -11.68 4.80
C PRO A 5 7.51 -12.40 3.86
N ASP A 6 6.79 -13.40 4.37
CA ASP A 6 5.89 -14.22 3.56
C ASP A 6 4.44 -14.04 4.05
N SER A 7 3.92 -12.82 3.98
CA SER A 7 2.49 -12.58 4.22
C SER A 7 1.71 -13.12 3.03
N LYS A 8 1.45 -14.43 3.03
CA LYS A 8 0.42 -15.05 2.18
C LYS A 8 -1.01 -14.65 2.60
N ALA A 9 -1.15 -13.90 3.68
CA ALA A 9 -2.42 -13.40 4.17
C ALA A 9 -2.92 -12.27 3.25
N THR A 10 -4.12 -12.45 2.70
CA THR A 10 -4.86 -11.44 1.93
C THR A 10 -5.69 -10.57 2.87
N GLU A 11 -5.04 -9.96 3.86
CA GLU A 11 -5.67 -9.03 4.79
C GLU A 11 -4.69 -7.95 5.28
N VAL A 12 -5.23 -6.77 5.61
CA VAL A 12 -4.56 -5.72 6.36
C VAL A 12 -5.09 -5.73 7.78
N LEU A 13 -4.20 -5.76 8.76
CA LEU A 13 -4.56 -5.73 10.18
C LEU A 13 -4.58 -4.30 10.70
N VAL A 14 -5.62 -3.97 11.45
CA VAL A 14 -5.64 -2.78 12.31
C VAL A 14 -5.42 -3.24 13.73
N VAL A 15 -4.41 -2.68 14.38
CA VAL A 15 -3.96 -3.11 15.71
C VAL A 15 -3.92 -1.91 16.65
N ASP A 16 -4.48 -2.06 17.85
CA ASP A 16 -4.29 -1.10 18.93
C ASP A 16 -2.84 -1.17 19.42
N THR A 17 -2.07 -0.11 19.20
CA THR A 17 -0.64 -0.08 19.53
C THR A 17 -0.35 -0.07 21.03
N ARG A 18 -1.36 0.16 21.88
CA ARG A 18 -1.21 0.18 23.34
C ARG A 18 -1.16 -1.20 23.95
N ASN A 19 -1.87 -2.16 23.35
CA ASN A 19 -2.06 -3.51 23.90
C ASN A 19 -1.87 -4.64 22.87
N GLY A 20 -1.71 -4.33 21.58
CA GLY A 20 -1.54 -5.31 20.50
C GLY A 20 -2.83 -6.00 20.05
N ASN A 21 -4.00 -5.58 20.54
CA ASN A 21 -5.28 -6.18 20.14
C ASN A 21 -5.60 -5.84 18.69
N ILE A 22 -6.08 -6.84 17.94
CA ILE A 22 -6.58 -6.65 16.59
C ILE A 22 -7.95 -5.96 16.68
N LEU A 23 -8.05 -4.76 16.12
CA LEU A 23 -9.29 -3.98 16.03
C LEU A 23 -10.10 -4.35 14.80
N ALA A 24 -9.42 -4.65 13.69
CA ALA A 24 -10.06 -5.06 12.45
C ALA A 24 -9.12 -5.90 11.56
N LYS A 25 -9.75 -6.67 10.68
CA LYS A 25 -9.13 -7.47 9.61
C LYS A 25 -9.79 -7.07 8.30
N ILE A 26 -9.03 -6.42 7.43
CA ILE A 26 -9.55 -5.82 6.20
C ILE A 26 -9.13 -6.69 5.04
N ALA A 27 -10.08 -7.29 4.33
CA ALA A 27 -9.78 -8.09 3.15
C ALA A 27 -9.13 -7.21 2.07
N ALA A 28 -7.94 -7.61 1.62
CA ALA A 28 -7.18 -6.91 0.59
C ALA A 28 -6.20 -7.88 -0.08
N PRO A 29 -5.69 -7.60 -1.29
CA PRO A 29 -4.62 -8.41 -1.87
C PRO A 29 -3.36 -8.43 -0.98
N ALA A 30 -2.44 -9.34 -1.26
CA ALA A 30 -1.13 -9.37 -0.61
C ALA A 30 -0.47 -7.97 -0.68
N SER A 31 -0.14 -7.45 0.49
CA SER A 31 0.28 -6.06 0.69
C SER A 31 1.79 -5.95 0.87
N LEU A 32 2.38 -4.81 0.49
CA LEU A 32 3.82 -4.55 0.64
C LEU A 32 4.10 -3.34 1.54
N ALA A 33 3.62 -2.15 1.16
CA ALA A 33 3.77 -0.93 1.93
C ALA A 33 2.41 -0.43 2.43
N VAL A 34 2.41 0.27 3.56
CA VAL A 34 1.25 0.97 4.12
C VAL A 34 1.66 2.37 4.55
N LEU A 35 0.79 3.35 4.32
CA LEU A 35 0.99 4.74 4.74
C LEU A 35 -0.33 5.35 5.22
N TYR A 36 -0.34 5.90 6.43
CA TYR A 36 -1.51 6.58 7.00
C TYR A 36 -1.49 8.08 6.72
N ASN A 37 -2.65 8.62 6.36
CA ASN A 37 -2.90 10.04 6.13
C ASN A 37 -3.83 10.61 7.20
N PRO A 38 -3.31 11.33 8.20
CA PRO A 38 -4.13 11.89 9.28
C PRO A 38 -5.07 12.98 8.80
N THR A 39 -4.75 13.72 7.73
CA THR A 39 -5.61 14.79 7.21
C THR A 39 -6.93 14.24 6.68
N ARG A 40 -6.90 13.04 6.09
CA ARG A 40 -8.07 12.39 5.47
C ARG A 40 -8.64 11.25 6.30
N ASN A 41 -7.95 10.82 7.36
CA ASN A 41 -8.26 9.63 8.12
C ASN A 41 -8.37 8.38 7.22
N GLU A 42 -7.38 8.23 6.33
CA GLU A 42 -7.28 7.14 5.35
C GLU A 42 -5.91 6.46 5.44
N ALA A 43 -5.84 5.17 5.08
CA ALA A 43 -4.59 4.46 4.87
C ALA A 43 -4.46 4.02 3.41
N TYR A 44 -3.26 4.12 2.85
CA TYR A 44 -2.93 3.69 1.49
C TYR A 44 -2.05 2.46 1.55
N VAL A 45 -2.36 1.44 0.75
CA VAL A 45 -1.66 0.16 0.78
C VAL A 45 -1.26 -0.26 -0.63
N THR A 46 0.01 -0.60 -0.85
CA THR A 46 0.48 -1.12 -2.14
C THR A 46 0.32 -2.63 -2.22
N HIS A 47 -0.20 -3.09 -3.34
CA HIS A 47 -0.38 -4.50 -3.67
C HIS A 47 0.50 -4.84 -4.88
N ARG A 48 1.79 -5.09 -4.61
CA ARG A 48 2.82 -5.19 -5.66
C ARG A 48 2.41 -6.17 -6.77
N GLN A 49 2.04 -7.39 -6.43
CA GLN A 49 1.72 -8.42 -7.42
C GLN A 49 0.37 -8.18 -8.12
N ALA A 50 -0.56 -7.49 -7.47
CA ALA A 50 -1.84 -7.13 -8.06
C ALA A 50 -1.74 -5.90 -8.97
N GLY A 51 -0.66 -5.13 -8.90
CA GLY A 51 -0.53 -3.88 -9.65
C GLY A 51 -1.48 -2.78 -9.15
N GLN A 52 -1.79 -2.75 -7.85
CA GLN A 52 -2.83 -1.89 -7.29
C GLN A 52 -2.39 -1.14 -6.03
N VAL A 53 -3.07 -0.02 -5.76
CA VAL A 53 -3.03 0.68 -4.48
C VAL A 53 -4.45 0.83 -3.93
N SER A 54 -4.72 0.30 -2.74
CA SER A 54 -6.01 0.47 -2.07
C SER A 54 -6.00 1.68 -1.14
N VAL A 55 -7.14 2.34 -1.04
CA VAL A 55 -7.46 3.38 -0.05
C VAL A 55 -8.43 2.75 0.95
N ILE A 56 -8.04 2.78 2.22
CA ILE A 56 -8.81 2.27 3.34
C ILE A 56 -9.28 3.45 4.17
N ASP A 57 -10.59 3.54 4.42
CA ASP A 57 -11.13 4.50 5.38
C ASP A 57 -10.82 4.00 6.81
N ALA A 58 -10.12 4.82 7.60
CA ALA A 58 -9.62 4.41 8.91
C ALA A 58 -10.67 4.52 10.03
N LYS A 59 -11.89 4.98 9.72
CA LYS A 59 -13.02 5.00 10.66
C LYS A 59 -13.87 3.73 10.55
N THR A 60 -14.10 3.28 9.33
CA THR A 60 -14.99 2.16 8.98
C THR A 60 -14.23 0.88 8.65
N TYR A 61 -12.91 0.97 8.43
CA TYR A 61 -12.03 -0.13 8.05
C TYR A 61 -12.44 -0.85 6.77
N ASN A 62 -12.98 -0.08 5.81
CA ASN A 62 -13.34 -0.59 4.49
C ASN A 62 -12.38 -0.05 3.43
N VAL A 63 -12.09 -0.87 2.42
CA VAL A 63 -11.48 -0.38 1.17
C VAL A 63 -12.54 0.45 0.45
N VAL A 64 -12.30 1.76 0.34
CA VAL A 64 -13.23 2.72 -0.28
C VAL A 64 -12.86 3.08 -1.71
N LYS A 65 -11.61 2.79 -2.11
CA LYS A 65 -11.12 3.01 -3.47
C LYS A 65 -9.93 2.11 -3.77
N THR A 66 -9.76 1.76 -5.05
CA THR A 66 -8.57 1.08 -5.56
C THR A 66 -8.09 1.82 -6.80
N PHE A 67 -6.79 2.07 -6.88
CA PHE A 67 -6.12 2.63 -8.05
C PHE A 67 -5.35 1.52 -8.77
N ASP A 68 -5.58 1.39 -10.07
CA ASP A 68 -4.73 0.56 -10.92
C ASP A 68 -3.40 1.30 -11.18
N THR A 69 -2.31 0.63 -10.85
CA THR A 69 -0.95 1.17 -10.86
C THR A 69 0.05 0.10 -11.38
N PRO A 70 -0.18 -0.45 -12.59
CA PRO A 70 0.73 -1.46 -13.14
C PRO A 70 2.13 -0.87 -13.33
N THR A 71 3.22 -1.65 -13.22
CA THR A 71 3.23 -3.11 -13.05
C THR A 71 3.36 -3.54 -11.59
N TYR A 72 4.30 -2.93 -10.85
CA TYR A 72 4.65 -3.35 -9.49
C TYR A 72 4.75 -2.14 -8.53
N PRO A 73 3.63 -1.61 -8.01
CA PRO A 73 3.66 -0.51 -7.06
C PRO A 73 4.40 -0.96 -5.79
N ASN A 74 5.25 -0.08 -5.27
CA ASN A 74 6.22 -0.46 -4.25
C ASN A 74 6.09 0.41 -2.99
N SER A 75 6.72 1.58 -2.98
CA SER A 75 6.74 2.49 -1.83
C SER A 75 5.82 3.70 -2.04
N LEU A 76 5.36 4.28 -0.93
CA LEU A 76 4.42 5.40 -0.88
C LEU A 76 5.06 6.61 -0.18
N ALA A 77 4.67 7.82 -0.60
CA ALA A 77 4.95 9.07 0.11
C ALA A 77 3.76 10.04 0.00
N LEU A 78 3.54 10.87 1.02
CA LEU A 78 2.47 11.87 1.03
C LEU A 78 3.06 13.29 1.02
N SER A 79 2.37 14.21 0.36
CA SER A 79 2.59 15.65 0.56
C SER A 79 2.26 16.04 2.00
N ALA A 80 2.90 17.10 2.50
CA ALA A 80 2.72 17.54 3.88
C ALA A 80 1.27 17.92 4.23
N ASP A 81 0.50 18.41 3.25
CA ASP A 81 -0.92 18.73 3.40
C ASP A 81 -1.85 17.50 3.28
N GLY A 82 -1.32 16.32 2.97
CA GLY A 82 -2.07 15.08 2.80
C GLY A 82 -2.98 15.05 1.55
N LYS A 83 -2.79 15.97 0.58
CA LYS A 83 -3.63 16.06 -0.63
C LYS A 83 -3.04 15.37 -1.86
N THR A 84 -1.78 14.95 -1.80
CA THR A 84 -1.10 14.26 -2.90
C THR A 84 -0.39 13.01 -2.39
N LEU A 85 -0.69 11.87 -3.00
CA LEU A 85 0.03 10.61 -2.81
C LEU A 85 1.01 10.39 -3.96
N TYR A 86 2.23 9.98 -3.65
CA TYR A 86 3.25 9.55 -4.60
C TYR A 86 3.49 8.05 -4.45
N VAL A 87 3.52 7.34 -5.57
CA VAL A 87 3.72 5.90 -5.62
C VAL A 87 4.92 5.61 -6.52
N SER A 88 5.94 4.95 -5.99
CA SER A 88 7.00 4.38 -6.84
C SER A 88 6.52 3.07 -7.46
N VAL A 89 6.69 2.92 -8.77
CA VAL A 89 6.23 1.76 -9.52
C VAL A 89 7.39 1.13 -10.25
N LYS A 90 7.66 -0.14 -9.95
CA LYS A 90 8.77 -0.86 -10.56
C LYS A 90 8.39 -1.47 -11.89
N GLN A 91 9.33 -1.44 -12.83
CA GLN A 91 9.24 -2.26 -14.04
C GLN A 91 9.37 -3.75 -13.70
N LYS A 92 8.94 -4.60 -14.63
CA LYS A 92 9.23 -6.03 -14.54
C LYS A 92 10.72 -6.26 -14.74
N SER A 93 11.36 -6.79 -13.69
CA SER A 93 12.78 -7.13 -13.67
C SER A 93 12.97 -8.42 -12.87
N THR A 94 13.83 -9.32 -13.37
CA THR A 94 14.30 -10.50 -12.64
C THR A 94 15.83 -10.46 -12.52
N ARG A 95 16.44 -11.50 -11.93
CA ARG A 95 17.91 -11.62 -11.85
C ARG A 95 18.53 -12.05 -13.19
N GLU A 96 17.76 -12.74 -14.01
CA GLU A 96 18.16 -13.27 -15.31
C GLU A 96 17.91 -12.25 -16.44
N GLN A 97 16.91 -11.39 -16.26
CA GLN A 97 16.56 -10.34 -17.22
C GLN A 97 16.22 -9.06 -16.48
N GLU A 98 17.16 -8.11 -16.50
CA GLU A 98 16.97 -6.79 -15.90
C GLU A 98 16.03 -5.93 -16.76
N ALA A 99 15.25 -5.07 -16.08
CA ALA A 99 14.46 -4.05 -16.75
C ALA A 99 15.39 -3.07 -17.47
N THR A 100 15.04 -2.73 -18.72
CA THR A 100 15.79 -1.76 -19.53
C THR A 100 15.22 -0.35 -19.46
N GLN A 101 13.97 -0.22 -19.00
CA GLN A 101 13.30 1.06 -18.77
C GLN A 101 13.41 1.48 -17.29
N PRO A 102 13.45 2.79 -16.99
CA PRO A 102 13.44 3.26 -15.62
C PRO A 102 12.13 2.91 -14.91
N ASP A 103 12.20 2.84 -13.58
CA ASP A 103 11.01 2.82 -12.72
C ASP A 103 10.26 4.16 -12.80
N ASP A 104 8.96 4.14 -12.52
CA ASP A 104 8.08 5.30 -12.59
C ASP A 104 7.72 5.85 -11.18
N VAL A 105 7.27 7.10 -11.14
CA VAL A 105 6.56 7.68 -9.99
C VAL A 105 5.21 8.20 -10.43
N ILE A 106 4.15 7.66 -9.85
CA ILE A 106 2.77 8.13 -10.06
C ILE A 106 2.43 9.17 -8.99
N ARG A 107 1.88 10.31 -9.43
CA ARG A 107 1.32 11.35 -8.56
C ARG A 107 -0.21 11.28 -8.59
N ILE A 108 -0.84 11.07 -7.45
CA ILE A 108 -2.30 10.97 -7.29
C ILE A 108 -2.80 12.14 -6.45
N ILE A 109 -3.81 12.86 -6.95
CA ILE A 109 -4.55 13.86 -6.17
C ILE A 109 -5.64 13.14 -5.37
N LEU A 110 -5.70 13.41 -4.06
CA LEU A 110 -6.58 12.74 -3.10
C LEU A 110 -7.84 13.54 -2.80
#